data_AF-X1MZ26-F1
#
_entry.id   AF-X1MZ26-F1
#
_cell.length_a   1.000
_cell.length_b   1.000
_cell.length_c   1.000
_cell.angle_alpha   90.00
_cell.angle_beta   90.00
_cell.angle_gamma   90.00
#
_symmetry.space_group_name_H-M   'P 1'
#
loop_
_entity.id
_entity.type
_entity.pdbx_description
1 polymer ?
#
loop_
_entity_poly.entity_id
_entity_poly.type
_entity_poly.pdbx_seq_one_letter_code
_entity_poly.pdbx_strand_id
1 'polypeptide(L)'
;AKEHHKYPPAWNMLLESIVKGVAAIMVAVEKPREILLSGRLSGIPEIAETLAARLSKFGKVRKVGRQASVAKEAAEGAYIIGEGLLGGKYKGIVDCLKLREARGTMHDYILLKGVEPEKP
;
A
#
# COMPACT_ATOMS: atom_id res chain seq x y z
N ALA A 1 -15.11 4.22 15.54
CA ALA A 1 -15.11 5.35 14.58
C ALA A 1 -16.20 6.37 14.92
N LYS A 2 -17.49 5.98 14.94
CA LYS A 2 -18.61 6.87 15.32
C LYS A 2 -18.44 7.61 16.66
N GLU A 3 -17.78 7.01 17.63
CA GLU A 3 -17.49 7.64 18.92
C GLU A 3 -16.06 8.20 19.04
N HIS A 4 -15.38 8.50 17.93
CA HIS A 4 -13.99 9.01 17.97
C HIS A 4 -13.84 10.27 18.83
N HIS A 5 -14.93 11.03 19.00
CA HIS A 5 -14.98 12.24 19.81
C HIS A 5 -14.76 11.96 21.30
N LYS A 6 -15.00 10.72 21.76
CA LYS A 6 -14.70 10.29 23.13
C LYS A 6 -13.20 10.01 23.34
N TYR A 7 -12.45 9.77 22.26
CA TYR A 7 -11.01 9.51 22.31
C TYR A 7 -10.22 10.34 21.26
N PRO A 8 -10.27 11.68 21.33
CA PRO A 8 -9.62 12.54 20.33
C PRO A 8 -8.12 12.28 20.13
N PRO A 9 -7.30 12.05 21.19
CA PRO A 9 -5.87 11.79 21.00
C PRO A 9 -5.59 10.54 20.16
N ALA A 10 -6.27 9.43 20.45
CA ALA A 10 -6.08 8.17 19.74
C ALA A 10 -6.52 8.28 18.26
N TRP A 11 -7.64 8.96 18.03
CA TRP A 11 -8.13 9.22 16.67
C TRP A 11 -7.15 10.08 15.87
N ASN A 12 -6.67 11.18 16.45
CA ASN A 12 -5.72 12.06 15.80
C ASN A 12 -4.39 11.35 15.52
N MET A 13 -3.90 10.55 16.47
CA MET A 13 -2.66 9.78 16.30
C MET A 13 -2.77 8.80 15.14
N LEU A 14 -3.89 8.07 15.01
CA LEU A 14 -4.13 7.16 13.89
C LEU A 14 -4.05 7.90 12.55
N LEU A 15 -4.80 8.99 12.41
CA LEU A 15 -4.85 9.76 11.16
C LEU A 15 -3.52 10.44 10.84
N GLU A 16 -2.87 11.03 11.85
CA GLU A 16 -1.59 11.70 11.70
C GLU A 16 -0.49 10.72 11.29
N SER A 17 -0.45 9.52 11.88
CA SER A 17 0.51 8.47 11.52
C SER A 17 0.38 8.09 10.03
N ILE A 18 -0.85 7.92 9.54
CA ILE A 18 -1.10 7.63 8.11
C ILE A 18 -0.64 8.78 7.22
N VAL A 19 -0.98 10.03 7.58
CA VAL A 19 -0.58 11.22 6.81
C VAL A 19 0.94 11.37 6.77
N LYS A 20 1.64 11.13 7.87
CA LYS A 20 3.11 11.13 7.94
C LYS A 20 3.72 10.03 7.07
N GLY A 21 3.15 8.83 7.10
CA GLY A 21 3.57 7.72 6.24
C GLY A 21 3.48 8.06 4.76
N VAL A 22 2.35 8.64 4.32
CA VAL A 22 2.21 9.11 2.93
C VAL A 22 3.20 10.23 2.62
N ALA A 23 3.36 11.21 3.52
CA ALA A 23 4.32 12.30 3.33
C ALA A 23 5.75 11.80 3.14
N ALA A 24 6.16 10.75 3.87
CA ALA A 24 7.48 10.15 3.71
C ALA A 24 7.64 9.47 2.34
N ILE A 25 6.59 8.81 1.83
CA ILE A 25 6.61 8.18 0.50
C ILE A 25 6.77 9.22 -0.62
N MET A 26 6.29 10.45 -0.43
CA MET A 26 6.42 11.52 -1.43
C MET A 26 7.87 11.84 -1.79
N VAL A 27 8.85 11.47 -0.95
CA VAL A 27 10.28 11.58 -1.27
C VAL A 27 10.67 10.68 -2.44
N ALA A 28 10.09 9.48 -2.52
CA ALA A 28 10.33 8.53 -3.61
C ALA A 28 9.34 8.70 -4.77
N VAL A 29 8.13 9.20 -4.48
CA VAL A 29 7.05 9.38 -5.45
C VAL A 29 6.57 10.82 -5.41
N GLU A 30 7.33 11.73 -6.02
CA GLU A 30 7.08 13.17 -5.92
C GLU A 30 5.71 13.62 -6.46
N LYS A 31 5.21 12.94 -7.51
CA LYS A 31 3.95 13.27 -8.20
C LYS A 31 3.10 12.02 -8.39
N PRO A 32 2.46 11.50 -7.33
CA PRO A 32 1.65 10.30 -7.44
C PRO A 32 0.43 10.60 -8.32
N ARG A 33 0.14 9.69 -9.25
CA ARG A 33 -1.11 9.76 -10.04
C ARG A 33 -2.34 9.74 -9.14
N GLU A 34 -2.29 8.91 -8.11
CA GLU A 34 -3.36 8.73 -7.14
C GLU A 34 -2.85 8.08 -5.85
N ILE A 35 -3.62 8.23 -4.78
CA ILE A 35 -3.42 7.62 -3.47
C ILE A 35 -4.60 6.65 -3.24
N LEU A 36 -4.29 5.39 -3.01
CA LEU A 36 -5.28 4.34 -2.87
C LEU A 36 -5.50 3.96 -1.41
N LEU A 37 -6.75 4.12 -0.94
CA LEU A 37 -7.17 3.62 0.37
C LEU A 37 -7.66 2.18 0.23
N SER A 38 -7.01 1.26 0.94
CA SER A 38 -7.34 -0.16 0.95
C SER A 38 -7.45 -0.71 2.37
N GLY A 39 -7.91 -1.96 2.48
CA GLY A 39 -8.00 -2.68 3.74
C GLY A 39 -9.30 -2.40 4.52
N ARG A 40 -9.42 -3.01 5.70
CA ARG A 40 -10.67 -2.99 6.47
C ARG A 40 -11.09 -1.59 6.91
N LEU A 41 -10.12 -0.76 7.29
CA LEU A 41 -10.39 0.59 7.82
C LEU A 41 -10.88 1.57 6.74
N SER A 42 -10.51 1.38 5.46
CA SER A 42 -11.05 2.21 4.37
C SER A 42 -12.54 1.96 4.10
N GLY A 43 -13.09 0.85 4.61
CA GLY A 43 -14.52 0.57 4.59
C GLY A 43 -15.33 1.45 5.56
N ILE A 44 -14.68 2.04 6.56
CA ILE A 44 -15.33 2.93 7.54
C ILE A 44 -15.40 4.34 6.93
N PRO A 45 -16.61 4.88 6.66
CA PRO A 45 -16.78 6.18 6.00
C PRO A 45 -16.02 7.31 6.70
N GLU A 46 -16.12 7.41 8.02
CA GLU A 46 -15.52 8.49 8.81
C GLU A 46 -14.00 8.50 8.70
N ILE A 47 -13.37 7.32 8.65
CA ILE A 47 -11.91 7.21 8.45
C ILE A 47 -11.57 7.58 7.01
N ALA A 48 -12.25 6.99 6.04
CA ALA A 48 -11.92 7.16 4.64
C ALA A 48 -12.10 8.60 4.15
N GLU A 49 -13.18 9.26 4.55
CA GLU A 49 -13.47 10.64 4.18
C GLU A 49 -12.47 11.61 4.83
N THR A 50 -12.16 11.40 6.12
CA THR A 50 -11.16 12.23 6.81
C THR A 50 -9.78 12.07 6.20
N LEU A 51 -9.39 10.84 5.85
CA LEU A 51 -8.12 10.58 5.16
C LEU A 51 -8.12 11.17 3.74
N ALA A 52 -9.21 11.02 2.97
CA ALA A 52 -9.32 11.61 1.65
C ALA A 52 -9.12 13.13 1.68
N ALA A 53 -9.75 13.82 2.65
CA ALA A 53 -9.57 15.25 2.84
C ALA A 53 -8.11 15.59 3.18
N ARG A 54 -7.51 14.93 4.17
CA ARG A 54 -6.13 15.23 4.62
C ARG A 54 -5.05 14.88 3.59
N LEU A 55 -5.26 13.84 2.79
CA LEU A 55 -4.30 13.35 1.80
C LEU A 55 -4.47 14.01 0.43
N SER A 56 -5.58 14.71 0.16
CA SER A 56 -5.85 15.40 -1.11
C SER A 56 -4.74 16.37 -1.55
N LYS A 57 -4.02 16.96 -0.58
CA LYS A 57 -2.86 17.83 -0.82
C LYS A 57 -1.67 17.11 -1.48
N PHE A 58 -1.61 15.79 -1.41
CA PHE A 58 -0.55 14.97 -2.02
C PHE A 58 -0.96 14.38 -3.37
N GLY A 59 -2.26 14.32 -3.69
CA GLY A 59 -2.77 13.77 -4.93
C GLY A 59 -4.22 13.31 -4.85
N LYS A 60 -4.77 12.81 -5.96
CA LYS A 60 -6.14 12.30 -6.03
C LYS A 60 -6.29 11.06 -5.15
N VAL A 61 -7.19 11.11 -4.16
CA VAL A 61 -7.44 9.98 -3.27
C VAL A 61 -8.65 9.18 -3.75
N ARG A 62 -8.55 7.85 -3.80
CA ARG A 62 -9.69 6.96 -4.06
C ARG A 62 -9.61 5.68 -3.25
N LYS A 63 -10.75 5.01 -3.04
CA LYS A 63 -10.77 3.66 -2.49
C LYS A 63 -10.38 2.64 -3.57
N VAL A 64 -9.74 1.55 -3.16
CA VAL A 64 -9.57 0.37 -4.02
C VAL A 64 -10.94 -0.26 -4.24
N GLY A 65 -11.29 -0.47 -5.51
CA GLY A 65 -12.50 -1.19 -5.88
C GLY A 65 -12.31 -2.70 -5.76
N ARG A 66 -13.40 -3.41 -5.55
CA ARG A 66 -13.45 -4.88 -5.52
C ARG A 66 -14.19 -5.37 -6.75
N GLN A 67 -13.67 -6.38 -7.44
CA GLN A 67 -14.38 -7.02 -8.55
C GLN A 67 -15.05 -8.33 -8.10
N ALA A 68 -14.43 -9.06 -7.18
CA ALA A 68 -14.98 -10.32 -6.70
C ALA A 68 -16.16 -10.13 -5.72
N SER A 69 -17.25 -10.88 -5.89
CA SER A 69 -18.39 -10.86 -4.96
C SER A 69 -18.14 -11.66 -3.68
N VAL A 70 -17.41 -12.79 -3.80
CA VAL A 70 -17.15 -13.72 -2.69
C VAL A 70 -15.74 -13.54 -2.12
N ALA A 71 -14.71 -13.45 -2.98
CA ALA A 71 -13.32 -13.37 -2.54
C ALA A 71 -12.94 -11.99 -2.00
N LYS A 72 -12.10 -11.94 -0.97
CA LYS A 72 -11.51 -10.69 -0.45
C LYS A 72 -10.57 -10.06 -1.47
N GLU A 73 -10.37 -8.75 -1.41
CA GLU A 73 -9.51 -7.99 -2.34
C GLU A 73 -8.08 -8.54 -2.39
N ALA A 74 -7.54 -9.00 -1.25
CA ALA A 74 -6.21 -9.61 -1.21
C ALA A 74 -6.13 -10.93 -1.99
N ALA A 75 -7.21 -11.73 -1.96
CA ALA A 75 -7.29 -12.98 -2.73
C ALA A 75 -7.43 -12.71 -4.22
N GLU A 76 -8.19 -11.66 -4.60
CA GLU A 76 -8.27 -11.17 -5.98
C GLU A 76 -6.88 -10.77 -6.51
N GLY A 77 -6.12 -10.01 -5.69
CA GLY A 77 -4.74 -9.65 -6.01
C GLY A 77 -3.83 -10.87 -6.20
N ALA A 78 -3.93 -11.87 -5.31
CA ALA A 78 -3.16 -13.10 -5.44
C ALA A 78 -3.47 -13.87 -6.74
N TYR A 79 -4.76 -13.93 -7.12
CA TYR A 79 -5.17 -14.53 -8.39
C TYR A 79 -4.60 -13.77 -9.60
N ILE A 80 -4.68 -12.43 -9.60
CA ILE A 80 -4.11 -11.59 -10.67
C ILE A 80 -2.62 -11.88 -10.87
N ILE A 81 -1.86 -11.98 -9.77
CA ILE A 81 -0.42 -12.29 -9.84
C ILE A 81 -0.18 -13.73 -10.32
N GLY A 82 -0.86 -14.72 -9.72
CA GLY A 82 -0.66 -16.13 -10.07
C GLY A 82 -1.02 -16.43 -11.53
N GLU A 83 -2.15 -15.90 -12.01
CA GLU A 83 -2.60 -16.07 -13.40
C GLU A 83 -1.67 -15.35 -14.39
N GLY A 84 -1.23 -14.13 -14.06
CA GLY A 84 -0.26 -13.41 -14.87
C GLY A 84 1.12 -14.09 -14.94
N LEU A 85 1.54 -14.76 -13.86
CA LEU A 85 2.75 -15.60 -13.83
C LEU A 85 2.63 -16.86 -14.68
N LEU A 86 1.42 -17.31 -15.02
CA LEU A 86 1.20 -18.38 -15.99
C LEU A 86 1.06 -17.86 -17.44
N GLY A 87 1.24 -16.55 -17.65
CA GLY A 87 1.16 -15.92 -18.97
C GLY A 87 -0.26 -15.63 -19.44
N GLY A 88 -1.24 -15.65 -18.53
CA GLY A 88 -2.64 -15.44 -18.87
C GLY A 88 -3.03 -13.96 -19.03
N LYS A 89 -4.32 -13.67 -18.82
CA LYS A 89 -4.95 -12.36 -19.00
C LYS A 89 -4.20 -11.22 -18.30
N TYR A 90 -3.67 -11.47 -17.10
CA TYR A 90 -3.02 -10.46 -16.29
C TYR A 90 -1.49 -10.39 -16.47
N LYS A 91 -0.92 -11.08 -17.47
CA LYS A 91 0.52 -11.10 -17.74
C LYS A 91 1.14 -9.69 -17.81
N GLY A 92 0.45 -8.75 -18.45
CA GLY A 92 0.93 -7.36 -18.57
C GLY A 92 1.18 -6.66 -17.22
N ILE A 93 0.42 -7.01 -16.17
CA ILE A 93 0.65 -6.48 -14.81
C ILE A 93 1.94 -7.05 -14.24
N VAL A 94 2.14 -8.36 -14.34
CA VAL A 94 3.34 -9.06 -13.85
C VAL A 94 4.60 -8.58 -14.56
N ASP A 95 4.52 -8.38 -15.88
CA ASP A 95 5.62 -7.83 -16.69
C ASP A 95 5.95 -6.39 -16.29
N CYS A 96 4.93 -5.53 -16.12
CA CYS A 96 5.12 -4.13 -15.70
C CYS A 96 5.78 -4.02 -14.32
N LEU A 97 5.41 -4.91 -13.40
CA LEU A 97 6.03 -5.03 -12.07
C LEU A 97 7.40 -5.72 -12.10
N LYS A 98 7.81 -6.28 -13.24
CA LYS A 98 9.06 -7.04 -13.43
C LYS A 98 9.26 -8.16 -12.41
N LEU A 99 8.17 -8.84 -12.00
CA LEU A 99 8.22 -9.81 -10.89
C LEU A 99 9.16 -11.00 -11.17
N ARG A 100 9.33 -11.40 -12.43
CA ARG A 100 10.26 -12.48 -12.81
C ARG A 100 11.72 -12.08 -12.71
N GLU A 101 12.00 -10.78 -12.74
CA GLU A 101 13.34 -10.22 -12.62
C GLU A 101 13.70 -9.88 -11.16
N ALA A 102 12.72 -9.94 -10.25
CA ALA A 102 12.92 -9.66 -8.84
C ALA A 102 13.97 -10.63 -8.26
N ARG A 103 15.03 -10.05 -7.71
CA ARG A 103 16.23 -10.75 -7.23
C ARG A 103 16.84 -10.01 -6.07
N GLY A 104 17.65 -10.70 -5.30
CA GLY A 104 18.20 -10.20 -4.05
C GLY A 104 17.20 -10.25 -2.89
N THR A 105 17.69 -10.00 -1.68
CA THR A 105 16.92 -10.05 -0.44
C THR A 105 17.17 -8.82 0.42
N MET A 106 16.33 -8.63 1.44
CA MET A 106 16.56 -7.61 2.47
C MET A 106 17.90 -7.79 3.23
N HIS A 107 18.53 -8.97 3.15
CA HIS A 107 19.79 -9.26 3.81
C HIS A 107 21.01 -8.79 3.03
N ASP A 108 20.87 -8.55 1.72
CA ASP A 108 21.99 -8.21 0.82
C ASP A 108 22.65 -6.88 1.18
N TYR A 109 21.93 -6.02 1.92
CA TYR A 109 22.38 -4.69 2.34
C TYR A 109 22.57 -4.57 3.86
N ILE A 110 22.68 -5.70 4.58
CA ILE A 110 23.04 -5.68 6.00
C ILE A 110 24.54 -5.40 6.12
N LEU A 111 24.88 -4.17 6.49
CA LEU A 111 26.25 -3.74 6.74
C LEU A 111 26.57 -3.90 8.23
N LEU A 112 27.37 -4.92 8.57
CA LEU A 112 27.86 -5.12 9.93
C LEU A 112 29.26 -4.51 10.05
N LYS A 113 29.46 -3.63 11.04
CA LYS A 113 30.76 -3.01 11.27
C LYS A 113 31.78 -4.08 11.65
N GLY A 114 32.84 -4.23 10.84
CA GLY A 114 33.94 -5.17 11.10
C GLY A 114 33.66 -6.62 10.68
N VAL A 115 32.59 -6.87 9.93
CA VAL A 115 32.27 -8.20 9.40
C VAL A 115 31.96 -8.08 7.92
N GLU A 116 32.63 -8.86 7.08
CA GLU A 116 32.23 -9.09 5.69
C GLU A 116 31.46 -10.41 5.62
N PRO A 117 30.12 -10.37 5.55
CA PRO A 117 29.35 -11.59 5.36
C PRO A 117 29.69 -12.19 3.99
N GLU A 118 29.86 -13.51 3.92
CA GLU A 118 29.95 -14.20 2.63
C GLU A 118 28.68 -13.88 1.83
N LYS A 119 28.87 -13.35 0.63
CA LYS A 119 27.75 -13.09 -0.28
C LYS A 119 27.21 -14.44 -0.75
N PRO A 120 25.87 -14.62 -0.78
CA PRO A 120 25.25 -15.82 -1.31
C PRO A 120 25.53 -16.02 -2.81
#